data_AF-A0A8T4UT65-F1
#
_entry.id   AF-A0A8T4UT65-F1
#
_cell.length_a   1.000
_cell.length_b   1.000
_cell.length_c   1.000
_cell.angle_alpha   90.00
_cell.angle_beta   90.00
_cell.angle_gamma   90.00
#
_symmetry.space_group_name_H-M   'P 1'
#
loop_
_entity.id
_entity.type
_entity.pdbx_description
1 polymer ?
#
loop_
_entity_poly.entity_id
_entity_poly.type
_entity_poly.pdbx_seq_one_letter_code
_entity_poly.pdbx_strand_id
1 'polypeptide(L)'
;MELLDLLTLPFLLVFALATSVDDVRKGKIRNTWIIAALLFALLALAIQSAVLLFQGSSVNERYLLLFAANGLVALAIASGIWLASVWSAGDTKLFLAYAMLLPLEWYRRTWTPLPALTLLTNVAVLALALLTAQAALRIARRPELFLTATRAFPRKQPALALFVFGFSWLSSLL
;
A
#
# COMPACT_ATOMS: atom_id res chain seq x y z
N MET A 1 20.71 -7.26 4.11
CA MET A 1 20.06 -5.95 4.24
C MET A 1 20.26 -5.17 2.95
N GLU A 2 21.48 -4.71 2.65
CA GLU A 2 21.78 -4.02 1.38
C GLU A 2 21.45 -4.85 0.14
N LEU A 3 21.67 -6.17 0.19
CA LEU A 3 21.35 -7.05 -0.94
C LEU A 3 19.85 -7.14 -1.20
N LEU A 4 19.02 -7.21 -0.16
CA LEU A 4 17.58 -7.25 -0.33
C LEU A 4 17.07 -5.94 -0.95
N ASP A 5 17.52 -4.79 -0.43
CA ASP A 5 17.21 -3.47 -0.98
C ASP A 5 17.63 -3.34 -2.45
N LEU A 6 18.85 -3.80 -2.78
CA LEU A 6 19.40 -3.79 -4.13
C LEU A 6 18.57 -4.63 -5.12
N LEU A 7 17.96 -5.73 -4.65
CA LEU A 7 17.10 -6.57 -5.48
C LEU A 7 15.67 -6.01 -5.59
N THR A 8 15.07 -5.61 -4.47
CA THR A 8 13.65 -5.26 -4.41
C THR A 8 13.37 -3.85 -4.93
N LEU A 9 14.23 -2.85 -4.67
CA LEU A 9 13.92 -1.47 -5.05
C LEU A 9 13.90 -1.24 -6.57
N PRO A 10 14.87 -1.74 -7.37
CA PRO A 10 14.79 -1.60 -8.82
C PRO A 10 13.58 -2.33 -9.39
N PHE A 11 13.29 -3.53 -8.88
CA PHE A 11 12.10 -4.27 -9.30
C PHE A 11 10.81 -3.54 -8.93
N LEU A 12 10.75 -2.93 -7.74
CA LEU A 12 9.60 -2.12 -7.30
C LEU A 12 9.37 -0.93 -8.21
N LEU A 13 10.42 -0.23 -8.64
CA LEU A 13 10.32 0.85 -9.62
C LEU A 13 9.78 0.36 -10.96
N VAL A 14 10.33 -0.74 -11.49
CA VAL A 14 9.87 -1.33 -12.75
C VAL A 14 8.41 -1.78 -12.63
N PHE A 15 8.05 -2.44 -11.53
CA PHE A 15 6.69 -2.89 -11.25
C PHE A 15 5.72 -1.71 -11.13
N ALA A 16 6.09 -0.63 -10.45
CA ALA A 16 5.27 0.57 -10.32
C ALA A 16 5.02 1.26 -11.66
N LEU A 17 6.06 1.41 -12.47
CA LEU A 17 5.93 1.97 -13.81
C LEU A 17 5.10 1.06 -14.72
N ALA A 18 5.36 -0.25 -14.71
CA ALA A 18 4.64 -1.21 -15.55
C ALA A 18 3.15 -1.26 -15.21
N THR A 19 2.81 -1.33 -13.92
CA THR A 19 1.42 -1.34 -13.45
C THR A 19 0.71 -0.02 -13.75
N SER A 20 1.38 1.12 -13.57
CA SER A 20 0.81 2.43 -13.93
C SER A 20 0.56 2.58 -15.43
N VAL A 21 1.50 2.13 -16.27
CA VAL A 21 1.33 2.16 -17.73
C VAL A 21 0.21 1.22 -18.19
N ASP A 22 0.12 0.02 -17.63
CA ASP A 22 -0.95 -0.92 -17.95
C ASP A 22 -2.32 -0.39 -17.50
N ASP A 23 -2.39 0.27 -16.34
CA ASP A 23 -3.62 0.89 -15.85
C ASP A 23 -4.08 2.03 -16.78
N VAL A 24 -3.19 2.95 -17.14
CA VAL A 24 -3.53 4.06 -18.07
C VAL A 24 -3.94 3.55 -19.46
N ARG A 25 -3.31 2.49 -19.98
CA ARG A 25 -3.57 2.00 -21.34
C ARG A 25 -4.76 1.06 -21.45
N LYS A 26 -4.97 0.21 -20.44
CA LYS A 26 -5.93 -0.91 -20.51
C LYS A 26 -7.03 -0.81 -19.46
N GLY A 27 -6.90 0.10 -18.48
CA GLY A 27 -7.79 0.22 -17.33
C GLY A 27 -7.84 -1.02 -16.44
N LYS A 28 -6.85 -1.92 -16.57
CA LYS A 28 -6.81 -3.21 -15.88
C LYS A 28 -5.38 -3.61 -15.59
N ILE A 29 -5.10 -3.90 -14.33
CA ILE A 29 -3.84 -4.51 -13.89
C ILE A 29 -3.94 -6.03 -14.07
N ARG A 30 -3.02 -6.60 -14.85
CA ARG A 30 -2.98 -8.05 -15.12
C ARG A 30 -2.50 -8.81 -13.88
N ASN A 31 -3.17 -9.92 -13.55
CA ASN A 31 -2.74 -10.81 -12.46
C ASN A 31 -1.29 -11.31 -12.65
N THR A 32 -0.78 -11.37 -13.88
CA THR A 32 0.61 -11.77 -14.18
C THR A 32 1.63 -10.89 -13.47
N TRP A 33 1.41 -9.57 -13.42
CA TRP A 33 2.30 -8.65 -12.72
C TRP A 33 2.27 -8.88 -11.20
N ILE A 34 1.08 -9.09 -10.66
CA ILE A 34 0.86 -9.32 -9.22
C ILE A 34 1.55 -10.62 -8.79
N ILE A 35 1.36 -11.70 -9.56
CA ILE A 35 2.02 -12.99 -9.31
C ILE A 35 3.54 -12.84 -9.42
N ALA A 36 4.03 -12.14 -10.45
CA ALA A 36 5.45 -11.88 -10.62
C ALA A 36 6.04 -11.12 -9.42
N ALA A 37 5.35 -10.11 -8.89
CA ALA A 37 5.81 -9.37 -7.72
C ALA A 37 5.83 -10.21 -6.45
N LEU A 38 4.80 -11.03 -6.20
CA LEU A 38 4.77 -11.92 -5.04
C LEU A 38 5.87 -12.99 -5.11
N LEU A 39 6.06 -13.61 -6.28
CA LEU A 39 7.13 -14.58 -6.48
C LEU A 39 8.50 -13.92 -6.34
N PHE A 40 8.68 -12.71 -6.87
CA PHE A 40 9.93 -11.98 -6.76
C PHE A 40 10.26 -11.62 -5.31
N ALA A 41 9.27 -11.19 -4.52
CA ALA A 41 9.47 -10.91 -3.09
C ALA A 41 9.98 -12.15 -2.32
N LEU A 42 9.36 -13.31 -2.56
CA LEU A 42 9.80 -14.57 -1.95
C LEU A 42 11.19 -15.00 -2.45
N LEU A 43 11.46 -14.83 -3.75
CA LEU A 43 12.75 -15.16 -4.34
C LEU A 43 13.87 -14.26 -3.78
N ALA A 44 13.65 -12.96 -3.67
CA ALA A 44 14.60 -12.02 -3.09
C ALA A 44 14.92 -12.37 -1.63
N LEU A 45 13.91 -12.74 -0.86
CA LEU A 45 14.07 -13.22 0.52
C LEU A 45 14.89 -14.52 0.58
N ALA A 46 14.60 -15.47 -0.31
CA ALA A 46 15.30 -16.75 -0.39
C ALA A 46 16.77 -16.56 -0.78
N ILE A 47 17.05 -15.71 -1.78
CA ILE A 47 18.42 -15.36 -2.21
C ILE A 47 19.18 -14.71 -1.05
N GLN A 48 18.60 -13.72 -0.38
CA GLN A 48 19.23 -13.06 0.77
C GLN A 48 19.54 -14.07 1.89
N SER A 49 18.62 -14.99 2.18
CA SER A 49 18.80 -16.01 3.21
C SER A 49 19.89 -17.01 2.83
N ALA A 50 19.93 -17.45 1.56
CA ALA A 50 20.95 -18.36 1.05
C ALA A 50 22.36 -17.73 1.13
N VAL A 51 22.50 -16.47 0.71
CA VAL A 51 23.79 -15.75 0.78
C VAL A 51 24.29 -15.63 2.22
N LEU A 52 23.41 -15.36 3.19
CA LEU A 52 23.79 -15.30 4.61
C LEU A 52 24.29 -16.65 5.12
N LEU A 53 23.60 -17.74 4.76
CA LEU A 53 24.01 -19.11 5.11
C LEU A 53 25.37 -19.46 4.49
N PHE A 54 25.61 -19.12 3.22
CA PHE A 54 26.90 -19.34 2.55
C PHE A 54 28.05 -18.54 3.19
N GLN A 55 27.76 -17.36 3.74
CA GLN A 55 28.73 -16.55 4.48
C GLN A 55 28.94 -17.02 5.94
N GLY A 56 28.31 -18.13 6.35
CA GLY A 56 28.39 -18.64 7.72
C GLY A 56 27.65 -17.78 8.76
N SER A 57 26.82 -16.83 8.31
CA SER A 57 26.00 -15.99 9.17
C SER A 57 24.66 -16.67 9.46
N SER A 58 24.10 -16.45 10.66
CA SER A 58 22.78 -16.95 10.98
C SER A 58 21.68 -16.15 10.26
N VAL A 59 20.65 -16.86 9.82
CA VAL A 59 19.45 -16.21 9.26
C VAL A 59 18.66 -15.60 10.40
N ASN A 60 18.22 -14.35 10.22
CA ASN A 60 17.41 -13.66 11.22
C ASN A 60 15.98 -14.21 11.22
N GLU A 61 15.71 -15.21 12.06
CA GLU A 61 14.39 -15.85 12.19
C GLU A 61 13.28 -14.84 12.51
N ARG A 62 13.59 -13.81 13.32
CA ARG A 62 12.65 -12.74 13.64
C ARG A 62 12.25 -11.95 12.40
N TYR A 63 13.17 -11.71 11.47
CA TYR A 63 12.85 -11.04 10.21
C TYR A 63 11.90 -11.88 9.34
N LEU A 64 12.16 -13.19 9.23
CA LEU A 64 11.29 -14.10 8.49
C LEU A 64 9.87 -14.17 9.07
N LEU A 65 9.76 -14.25 10.40
CA LEU A 65 8.48 -14.24 11.10
C LEU A 65 7.72 -12.93 10.87
N LEU A 66 8.41 -11.78 10.96
CA LEU A 66 7.80 -10.48 10.68
C LEU A 66 7.36 -10.34 9.21
N PHE A 67 8.12 -10.88 8.27
CA PHE A 67 7.77 -10.89 6.85
C PHE A 67 6.49 -11.70 6.60
N ALA A 68 6.44 -12.91 7.15
CA ALA A 68 5.26 -13.77 7.06
C ALA A 68 4.04 -13.12 7.73
N ALA A 69 4.20 -12.58 8.94
CA ALA A 69 3.14 -11.88 9.66
C ALA A 69 2.64 -10.66 8.88
N ASN A 70 3.54 -9.86 8.29
CA ASN A 70 3.17 -8.72 7.47
C ASN A 70 2.37 -9.13 6.22
N GLY A 71 2.79 -10.21 5.54
CA GLY A 71 2.04 -10.76 4.40
C GLY A 71 0.63 -11.23 4.78
N LEU A 72 0.49 -11.93 5.91
CA LEU A 72 -0.81 -12.39 6.41
C LEU A 72 -1.73 -11.22 6.80
N VAL A 73 -1.19 -10.21 7.46
CA VAL A 73 -1.94 -9.00 7.82
C VAL A 73 -2.34 -8.23 6.57
N ALA A 74 -1.43 -8.06 5.61
CA ALA A 74 -1.73 -7.41 4.33
C ALA A 74 -2.84 -8.15 3.57
N LEU A 75 -2.81 -9.49 3.57
CA LEU A 75 -3.84 -10.32 2.95
C LEU A 75 -5.19 -10.17 3.65
N ALA A 76 -5.21 -10.17 4.98
CA ALA A 76 -6.42 -9.98 5.78
C ALA A 76 -7.05 -8.60 5.53
N ILE A 77 -6.23 -7.54 5.50
CA ILE A 77 -6.67 -6.17 5.19
C ILE A 77 -7.19 -6.10 3.75
N ALA A 78 -6.43 -6.59 2.77
CA ALA A 78 -6.82 -6.58 1.37
C ALA A 78 -8.16 -7.29 1.14
N SER A 79 -8.34 -8.45 1.79
CA SER A 79 -9.58 -9.23 1.73
C SER A 79 -10.73 -8.50 2.41
N GLY A 80 -10.51 -7.89 3.58
CA GLY A 80 -11.51 -7.10 4.29
C GLY A 80 -11.99 -5.88 3.50
N ILE A 81 -11.07 -5.14 2.88
CA ILE A 81 -11.39 -4.00 2.02
C ILE A 81 -12.20 -4.44 0.79
N TRP A 82 -11.84 -5.58 0.19
CA TRP A 82 -12.56 -6.14 -0.95
C TRP A 82 -13.98 -6.59 -0.57
N LEU A 83 -14.13 -7.31 0.55
CA LEU A 83 -15.42 -7.77 1.06
C LEU A 83 -16.35 -6.59 1.40
N ALA A 84 -15.79 -5.50 1.92
CA ALA A 84 -16.51 -4.27 2.19
C ALA A 84 -16.86 -3.47 0.92
N SER A 85 -16.47 -3.94 -0.28
CA SER A 85 -16.66 -3.25 -1.56
C SER A 85 -16.07 -1.83 -1.60
N VAL A 86 -15.05 -1.58 -0.78
CA VAL A 86 -14.40 -0.25 -0.69
C VAL A 86 -13.45 -0.05 -1.87
N TRP A 87 -12.65 -1.07 -2.19
CA TRP A 87 -11.74 -1.08 -3.33
C TRP A 87 -12.07 -2.21 -4.31
N SER A 88 -11.64 -2.02 -5.57
CA SER A 88 -11.72 -3.07 -6.58
C SER A 88 -10.78 -4.23 -6.21
N ALA A 89 -11.08 -5.42 -6.73
CA ALA A 89 -10.21 -6.59 -6.56
C ALA A 89 -8.81 -6.41 -7.17
N GLY A 90 -8.62 -5.42 -8.06
CA GLY A 90 -7.30 -5.08 -8.62
C GLY A 90 -6.44 -4.36 -7.59
N ASP A 91 -6.98 -3.32 -6.99
CA ASP A 91 -6.26 -2.45 -6.05
C ASP A 91 -5.87 -3.19 -4.77
N THR A 92 -6.75 -4.08 -4.28
CA THR A 92 -6.46 -4.89 -3.08
C THR A 92 -5.32 -5.88 -3.30
N LYS A 93 -5.26 -6.50 -4.49
CA LYS A 93 -4.14 -7.38 -4.85
C LYS A 93 -2.85 -6.61 -5.10
N LEU A 94 -2.93 -5.41 -5.67
CA LEU A 94 -1.79 -4.52 -5.86
C LEU A 94 -1.22 -4.06 -4.51
N PHE A 95 -2.08 -3.71 -3.55
CA PHE A 95 -1.68 -3.42 -2.18
C PHE A 95 -0.91 -4.59 -1.53
N LEU A 96 -1.44 -5.81 -1.65
CA LEU A 96 -0.76 -7.01 -1.16
C LEU A 96 0.63 -7.19 -1.81
N ALA A 97 0.73 -7.02 -3.13
CA ALA A 97 2.00 -7.11 -3.84
C ALA A 97 3.03 -6.10 -3.32
N TYR A 98 2.65 -4.83 -3.17
CA TYR A 98 3.56 -3.82 -2.62
C TYR A 98 3.94 -4.08 -1.16
N ALA A 99 2.99 -4.53 -0.34
CA ALA A 99 3.24 -4.82 1.08
C ALA A 99 4.26 -5.95 1.27
N MET A 100 4.31 -6.92 0.34
CA MET A 100 5.30 -8.01 0.37
C MET A 100 6.62 -7.65 -0.32
N LEU A 101 6.59 -6.80 -1.33
CA LEU A 101 7.78 -6.45 -2.11
C LEU A 101 8.69 -5.44 -1.41
N LEU A 102 8.11 -4.55 -0.60
CA LEU A 102 8.85 -3.49 0.08
C LEU A 102 9.52 -4.05 1.34
N PRO A 103 10.85 -3.90 1.52
CA PRO A 103 11.55 -4.45 2.67
C PRO A 103 11.05 -3.88 4.00
N LEU A 104 10.96 -4.72 5.05
CA LEU A 104 10.33 -4.35 6.32
C LEU A 104 11.08 -3.22 7.05
N GLU A 105 12.35 -3.03 6.75
CA GLU A 105 13.23 -2.04 7.38
C GLU A 105 12.85 -0.61 7.05
N TRP A 106 12.34 -0.38 5.83
CA TRP A 106 11.87 0.93 5.41
C TRP A 106 10.66 1.39 6.23
N TYR A 107 9.96 0.44 6.86
CA TYR A 107 8.83 0.69 7.74
C TYR A 107 9.21 0.77 9.22
N ARG A 108 10.38 0.24 9.64
CA ARG A 108 10.82 0.29 11.04
C ARG A 108 11.16 1.70 11.53
N ARG A 109 11.40 2.64 10.62
CA ARG A 109 11.56 4.06 10.97
C ARG A 109 10.23 4.75 11.34
N THR A 110 9.10 4.09 11.09
CA THR A 110 7.76 4.57 11.43
C THR A 110 7.19 3.86 12.65
N TRP A 111 6.36 4.55 13.43
CA TRP A 111 5.86 4.12 14.75
C TRP A 111 4.91 2.90 14.72
N THR A 112 4.50 2.43 13.55
CA THR A 112 3.54 1.33 13.39
C THR A 112 4.24 -0.02 13.33
N PRO A 113 3.83 -1.01 14.16
CA PRO A 113 4.42 -2.34 14.16
C PRO A 113 4.12 -3.15 12.88
N LEU A 114 3.24 -2.66 12.00
CA LEU A 114 2.74 -3.36 10.81
C LEU A 114 3.01 -2.54 9.54
N PRO A 115 4.07 -2.89 8.78
CA PRO A 115 4.45 -2.25 7.52
C PRO A 115 3.31 -2.04 6.50
N ALA A 116 2.46 -3.05 6.33
CA ALA A 116 1.32 -2.97 5.42
C ALA A 116 0.34 -1.83 5.79
N LEU A 117 0.14 -1.55 7.09
CA LEU A 117 -0.70 -0.44 7.53
C LEU A 117 -0.04 0.92 7.25
N THR A 118 1.27 1.03 7.42
CA THR A 118 2.00 2.26 7.06
C THR A 118 1.81 2.59 5.58
N LEU A 119 1.96 1.58 4.72
CA LEU A 119 1.77 1.75 3.27
C LEU A 119 0.35 2.21 2.96
N LEU A 120 -0.65 1.55 3.56
CA LEU A 120 -2.06 1.90 3.39
C LEU A 120 -2.34 3.36 3.80
N THR A 121 -1.87 3.76 4.98
CA THR A 121 -2.05 5.10 5.51
C THR A 121 -1.37 6.15 4.63
N ASN A 122 -0.13 5.90 4.19
CA ASN A 122 0.60 6.84 3.34
C ASN A 122 -0.11 7.06 2.00
N VAL A 123 -0.60 5.99 1.37
CA VAL A 123 -1.38 6.07 0.13
C VAL A 123 -2.69 6.81 0.35
N ALA A 124 -3.39 6.52 1.45
CA ALA A 124 -4.65 7.18 1.79
C ALA A 124 -4.47 8.68 2.05
N VAL A 125 -3.44 9.08 2.79
CA VAL A 125 -3.12 10.49 3.08
C VAL A 125 -2.76 11.23 1.79
N LEU A 126 -1.94 10.64 0.93
CA LEU A 126 -1.58 11.25 -0.36
C LEU A 126 -2.82 11.42 -1.26
N ALA A 127 -3.65 10.37 -1.38
CA ALA A 127 -4.88 10.44 -2.15
C ALA A 127 -5.82 11.52 -1.60
N LEU A 128 -5.97 11.61 -0.28
CA LEU A 128 -6.78 12.63 0.36
C LEU A 128 -6.28 14.03 0.04
N ALA A 129 -4.98 14.29 0.17
CA ALA A 129 -4.37 15.58 -0.13
C ALA A 129 -4.60 16.01 -1.59
N LEU A 130 -4.49 15.07 -2.53
CA LEU A 130 -4.75 15.34 -3.95
C LEU A 130 -6.23 15.63 -4.21
N LEU A 131 -7.15 14.87 -3.62
CA LEU A 131 -8.58 15.06 -3.78
C LEU A 131 -9.05 16.38 -3.17
N THR A 132 -8.53 16.76 -1.99
CA THR A 132 -8.85 18.04 -1.36
C THR A 132 -8.28 19.21 -2.16
N ALA A 133 -7.05 19.09 -2.68
CA ALA A 133 -6.48 20.10 -3.57
C ALA A 133 -7.31 20.27 -4.87
N GLN A 134 -7.72 19.17 -5.50
CA GLN A 134 -8.59 19.23 -6.69
C GLN A 134 -9.96 19.83 -6.37
N ALA A 135 -10.55 19.47 -5.24
CA ALA A 135 -11.83 20.04 -4.80
C ALA A 135 -11.69 21.55 -4.56
N ALA A 136 -10.64 21.99 -3.85
CA ALA A 136 -10.36 23.41 -3.60
C ALA A 136 -10.18 24.19 -4.91
N LEU A 137 -9.41 23.65 -5.87
CA LEU A 137 -9.23 24.28 -7.19
C LEU A 137 -10.53 24.37 -7.99
N ARG A 138 -11.39 23.32 -7.93
CA ARG A 138 -12.70 23.34 -8.60
C ARG A 138 -13.64 24.36 -7.99
N ILE A 139 -13.68 24.46 -6.66
CA ILE A 139 -14.49 25.45 -5.93
C ILE A 139 -13.98 26.86 -6.21
N ALA A 140 -12.66 27.09 -6.21
CA ALA A 140 -12.07 28.37 -6.54
C ALA A 140 -12.43 28.85 -7.96
N ARG A 141 -12.59 27.92 -8.91
CA ARG A 141 -13.02 28.22 -10.29
C ARG A 141 -14.54 28.40 -10.45
N ARG A 142 -15.35 27.82 -9.56
CA ARG A 142 -16.82 27.84 -9.59
C ARG A 142 -17.38 27.85 -8.16
N PRO A 143 -17.50 29.03 -7.53
CA PRO A 143 -17.88 29.14 -6.12
C PRO A 143 -19.29 28.65 -5.83
N GLU A 144 -20.21 28.66 -6.81
CA GLU A 144 -21.57 28.12 -6.67
C GLU A 144 -21.62 26.63 -6.30
N LEU A 145 -20.56 25.86 -6.59
CA LEU A 145 -20.46 24.43 -6.24
C LEU A 145 -20.34 24.18 -4.73
N PHE A 146 -19.87 25.18 -3.96
CA PHE A 146 -19.70 25.05 -2.51
C PHE A 146 -21.05 24.84 -1.79
N LEU A 147 -22.08 25.55 -2.24
CA LEU A 147 -23.44 25.47 -1.69
C LEU A 147 -24.15 24.14 -2.05
N THR A 148 -23.79 23.54 -3.19
CA THR A 148 -24.33 22.24 -3.60
C THR A 148 -23.64 21.08 -2.87
N ALA A 149 -22.32 21.18 -2.66
CA ALA A 149 -21.52 20.15 -1.99
C ALA A 149 -21.91 19.96 -0.51
N THR A 150 -22.21 21.06 0.19
CA THR A 150 -22.66 21.03 1.60
C THR A 150 -24.03 20.40 1.79
N ARG A 151 -24.92 20.50 0.78
CA ARG A 151 -26.25 19.86 0.79
C ARG A 151 -26.23 18.38 0.39
N ALA A 152 -25.24 17.96 -0.39
CA ALA A 152 -25.15 16.61 -0.93
C ALA A 152 -24.38 15.62 -0.04
N PHE A 153 -23.89 16.03 1.14
CA PHE A 153 -23.06 15.19 2.01
C PHE A 153 -23.82 13.91 2.43
N PRO A 154 -23.46 12.73 1.90
CA PRO A 154 -24.25 11.53 2.11
C PRO A 154 -23.95 10.96 3.50
N ARG A 155 -24.91 11.09 4.41
CA ARG A 155 -24.87 10.73 5.84
C ARG A 155 -24.69 9.22 6.13
N LYS A 156 -24.55 8.36 5.12
CA LYS A 156 -24.66 6.89 5.24
C LYS A 156 -23.62 6.08 4.46
N GLN A 157 -22.41 6.59 4.23
CA GLN A 157 -21.35 5.76 3.64
C GLN A 157 -20.42 5.22 4.73
N PRO A 158 -20.11 3.90 4.75
CA PRO A 158 -19.07 3.31 5.60
C PRO A 158 -17.68 3.90 5.32
N ALA A 159 -17.50 4.51 4.13
CA ALA A 159 -16.34 5.34 3.80
C ALA A 159 -16.14 6.52 4.77
N LEU A 160 -17.20 7.04 5.37
CA LEU A 160 -17.14 8.13 6.35
C LEU A 160 -16.64 7.61 7.71
N ALA A 161 -16.97 6.37 8.07
CA ALA A 161 -16.41 5.71 9.24
C ALA A 161 -14.92 5.40 9.04
N LEU A 162 -14.51 4.93 7.87
CA LEU A 162 -13.10 4.75 7.49
C LEU A 162 -12.35 6.08 7.42
N PHE A 163 -13.01 7.15 6.96
CA PHE A 163 -12.46 8.51 6.91
C PHE A 163 -12.23 9.07 8.32
N VAL A 164 -13.22 8.95 9.21
CA VAL A 164 -13.11 9.36 10.62
C VAL A 164 -12.08 8.52 11.35
N PHE A 165 -11.99 7.22 11.06
CA PHE A 165 -10.96 6.34 11.64
C PHE A 165 -9.55 6.70 11.16
N GLY A 166 -9.39 7.00 9.87
CA GLY A 166 -8.13 7.49 9.31
C GLY A 166 -7.71 8.83 9.90
N PHE A 167 -8.67 9.74 10.17
CA PHE A 167 -8.41 11.04 10.80
C PHE A 167 -8.13 10.92 12.31
N SER A 168 -8.82 10.04 13.05
CA SER A 168 -8.60 9.87 14.49
C SER A 168 -7.20 9.30 14.78
N TRP A 169 -6.68 8.50 13.85
CA TRP A 169 -5.32 7.99 13.91
C TRP A 169 -4.29 9.10 13.63
N LEU A 170 -4.61 10.02 12.71
CA LEU A 170 -3.78 11.20 12.40
C LEU A 170 -3.72 12.21 13.55
N SER A 171 -4.80 12.37 14.33
CA SER A 171 -4.79 13.19 15.55
C SER A 171 -4.01 12.56 16.71
N SER A 172 -3.74 11.25 16.68
CA SER A 172 -2.84 10.61 17.64
C SER A 172 -1.36 10.69 17.25
N LEU A 173 -1.07 11.22 16.05
CA LEU A 173 0.29 11.46 15.53
C LEU A 173 0.77 12.90 15.73
N LEU A 174 -0.12 13.83 16.11
CA LEU A 174 0.16 15.22 16.49
C LEU A 174 0.20 15.35 18.02
#